data_AF-A0A9D1FQQ8-F1
#
_entry.id   AF-A0A9D1FQQ8-F1
#
_cell.length_a   1.000
_cell.length_b   1.000
_cell.length_c   1.000
_cell.angle_alpha   90.00
_cell.angle_beta   90.00
_cell.angle_gamma   90.00
#
_symmetry.space_group_name_H-M   'P 1'
#
loop_
_entity.id
_entity.type
_entity.pdbx_description
1 polymer ?
#
loop_
_entity_poly.entity_id
_entity_poly.type
_entity_poly.pdbx_seq_one_letter_code
_entity_poly.pdbx_strand_id
1 'polypeptide(L)'
;MAYSELIKNFERVRNYMREFYVYGFKSREEYSIKSARSYDNERRRIESWLSDYMSFHQDASGKNVFLSVDSRRIPHNPLHKAFKAKSFTAKDITLHFYIMDLLADGGTLSSKEIVDHINDNYLSKFSGSFSLDESTVRKKLKEYESLGLLRSERSGREVLYQRTDEEAFHLISWADALAFFSEENPVGVIGSFLIDKLDRPSDAFRFKHHYILHTLDSDVLCDLLVAIDERRTTELVIRSLRSAREYQRTICPLKIYISTQSGRQYLLGYHYRGRRMVFFRLDAIKKVSAGNVEKHYDKYLRYQEKFDRHLWGVSTGPDHNLDHIEMTIHLGHGEEFVLQRLEREKRHGTVELLDAQTCRFTADVYDASEMLPWLRTFLGRIVDLKCSNPLVENMFYEDLRRMDAMYRGDDHAVQ
;
A
#
# COMPACT_ATOMS: atom_id res chain seq x y z
N MET A 1 -0.32 2.90 31.78
CA MET A 1 -1.34 2.06 31.14
C MET A 1 -0.90 0.61 31.22
N ALA A 2 -1.81 -0.28 31.64
CA ALA A 2 -1.64 -1.72 31.47
C ALA A 2 -1.51 -2.05 29.98
N TYR A 3 -0.82 -3.15 29.66
CA TYR A 3 -0.71 -3.64 28.29
C TYR A 3 -2.11 -3.96 27.73
N SER A 4 -2.34 -3.61 26.47
CA SER A 4 -3.54 -3.97 25.72
C SER A 4 -3.11 -4.26 24.30
N GLU A 5 -3.62 -5.35 23.74
CA GLU A 5 -3.40 -5.76 22.35
C GLU A 5 -4.08 -4.79 21.37
N LEU A 6 -5.07 -4.03 21.84
CA LEU A 6 -5.83 -3.11 21.00
C LEU A 6 -5.10 -1.78 20.75
N ILE A 7 -5.32 -1.23 19.56
CA ILE A 7 -4.65 -0.06 19.02
C ILE A 7 -5.64 1.11 18.92
N LYS A 8 -5.28 2.27 19.47
CA LYS A 8 -6.01 3.53 19.27
C LYS A 8 -5.66 4.23 17.95
N ASN A 9 -4.39 4.21 17.57
CA ASN A 9 -3.87 4.87 16.37
C ASN A 9 -2.96 3.90 15.62
N PHE A 10 -3.39 3.50 14.41
CA PHE A 10 -2.66 2.58 13.54
C PHE A 10 -1.31 3.14 13.06
N GLU A 11 -1.18 4.47 12.90
CA GLU A 11 0.06 5.12 12.46
C GLU A 11 1.25 4.79 13.38
N ARG A 12 0.99 4.60 14.68
CA ARG A 12 2.02 4.24 15.64
C ARG A 12 2.55 2.83 15.38
N VAL A 13 1.66 1.88 15.11
CA VAL A 13 2.01 0.50 14.79
C VAL A 13 2.66 0.42 13.41
N ARG A 14 2.13 1.13 12.41
CA ARG A 14 2.72 1.27 11.08
C ARG A 14 4.16 1.77 11.12
N ASN A 15 4.44 2.85 11.86
CA ASN A 15 5.81 3.37 12.01
C ASN A 15 6.75 2.37 12.66
N TYR A 16 6.32 1.71 13.73
CA TYR A 16 7.13 0.71 14.43
C TYR A 16 7.40 -0.51 13.54
N MET A 17 6.35 -1.05 12.88
CA MET A 17 6.46 -2.16 11.94
C MET A 17 7.52 -1.90 10.87
N ARG A 18 7.56 -0.67 10.34
CA ARG A 18 8.55 -0.29 9.34
C ARG A 18 9.97 -0.23 9.85
N GLU A 19 10.18 0.48 10.96
CA GLU A 19 11.52 0.72 11.49
C GLU A 19 12.21 -0.58 11.90
N PHE A 20 11.46 -1.55 12.43
CA PHE A 20 12.04 -2.80 12.95
C PHE A 20 11.94 -3.99 12.00
N TYR A 21 10.84 -4.13 11.26
CA TYR A 21 10.54 -5.37 10.53
C TYR A 21 10.57 -5.22 9.00
N VAL A 22 10.44 -4.01 8.45
CA VAL A 22 10.50 -3.77 7.00
C VAL A 22 11.87 -3.26 6.58
N TYR A 23 12.40 -2.26 7.29
CA TYR A 23 13.73 -1.74 7.02
C TYR A 23 14.81 -2.61 7.67
N GLY A 24 14.52 -3.26 8.81
CA GLY A 24 15.38 -4.29 9.40
C GLY A 24 16.70 -3.78 9.99
N PHE A 25 16.86 -2.47 10.19
CA PHE A 25 18.13 -1.85 10.58
C PHE A 25 18.19 -1.30 12.00
N LYS A 26 17.09 -1.35 12.78
CA LYS A 26 17.09 -0.74 14.12
C LYS A 26 17.11 -1.76 15.24
N SER A 27 18.13 -1.66 16.09
CA SER A 27 18.15 -2.34 17.38
C SER A 27 17.30 -1.58 18.41
N ARG A 28 17.04 -2.20 19.57
CA ARG A 28 16.35 -1.55 20.70
C ARG A 28 17.03 -0.24 21.12
N GLU A 29 18.36 -0.20 21.05
CA GLU A 29 19.20 0.90 21.53
C GLU A 29 19.17 2.11 20.58
N GLU A 30 18.88 1.87 19.29
CA GLU A 30 18.76 2.92 18.27
C GLU A 30 17.37 3.58 18.24
N TYR A 31 16.44 3.10 19.06
CA TYR A 31 15.09 3.66 19.17
C TYR A 31 15.04 4.81 20.18
N SER A 32 15.48 6.00 19.76
CA SER A 32 15.50 7.21 20.59
C SER A 32 14.17 7.99 20.61
N ILE A 33 13.15 7.56 19.85
CA ILE A 33 11.94 8.36 19.59
C ILE A 33 10.92 8.29 20.75
N LYS A 34 10.89 7.22 21.56
CA LYS A 34 9.98 7.09 22.72
C LYS A 34 10.64 6.29 23.86
N SER A 35 10.04 6.36 25.05
CA SER A 35 10.51 5.61 26.23
C SER A 35 10.58 4.10 25.97
N ALA A 36 11.52 3.41 26.63
CA ALA A 36 11.70 1.96 26.52
C ALA A 36 10.39 1.16 26.76
N ARG A 37 9.55 1.63 27.70
CA ARG A 37 8.23 1.05 27.97
C ARG A 37 7.25 1.15 26.79
N SER A 38 7.31 2.24 26.03
CA SER A 38 6.53 2.37 24.79
C SER A 38 6.98 1.36 23.76
N TYR A 39 8.30 1.17 23.60
CA TYR A 39 8.86 0.18 22.68
C TYR A 39 8.39 -1.24 23.06
N ASP A 40 8.57 -1.64 24.32
CA ASP A 40 8.23 -2.99 24.78
C ASP A 40 6.73 -3.30 24.60
N ASN A 41 5.86 -2.29 24.79
CA ASN A 41 4.43 -2.46 24.56
C ASN A 41 4.08 -2.64 23.08
N GLU A 42 4.64 -1.85 22.16
CA GLU A 42 4.36 -2.02 20.72
C GLU A 42 4.94 -3.33 20.20
N ARG A 43 6.14 -3.72 20.67
CA ARG A 43 6.74 -5.02 20.36
C ARG A 43 5.82 -6.17 20.74
N ARG A 44 5.32 -6.17 21.99
CA ARG A 44 4.42 -7.23 22.49
C ARG A 44 3.14 -7.33 21.66
N ARG A 45 2.56 -6.19 21.21
CA ARG A 45 1.39 -6.21 20.33
C ARG A 45 1.69 -6.85 18.98
N ILE A 46 2.82 -6.50 18.38
CA ILE A 46 3.20 -7.06 17.08
C ILE A 46 3.48 -8.56 17.23
N GLU A 47 4.18 -8.96 18.29
CA GLU A 47 4.38 -10.36 18.66
C GLU A 47 3.05 -11.09 18.85
N SER A 48 2.01 -10.48 19.43
CA SER A 48 0.69 -11.14 19.57
C SER A 48 0.00 -11.44 18.24
N TRP A 49 0.32 -10.73 17.16
CA TRP A 49 -0.30 -10.97 15.85
C TRP A 49 0.57 -11.82 14.93
N LEU A 50 1.89 -11.71 15.06
CA LEU A 50 2.88 -12.19 14.11
C LEU A 50 3.89 -13.17 14.71
N SER A 51 3.73 -13.64 15.96
CA SER A 51 4.70 -14.51 16.64
C SER A 51 5.22 -15.66 15.77
N ASP A 52 4.31 -16.31 15.05
CA ASP A 52 4.58 -17.50 14.24
C ASP A 52 5.41 -17.18 12.98
N TYR A 53 5.51 -15.90 12.63
CA TYR A 53 6.20 -15.36 11.46
C TYR A 53 7.41 -14.50 11.84
N MET A 54 7.77 -14.45 13.12
CA MET A 54 8.89 -13.64 13.63
C MET A 54 10.09 -14.54 13.92
N SER A 55 11.27 -14.07 13.54
CA SER A 55 12.54 -14.71 13.85
C SER A 55 13.52 -13.67 14.38
N PHE A 56 14.60 -14.13 15.00
CA PHE A 56 15.62 -13.22 15.50
C PHE A 56 17.01 -13.77 15.24
N HIS A 57 17.95 -12.86 15.04
CA HIS A 57 19.37 -13.12 15.08
C HIS A 57 19.99 -12.34 16.24
N GLN A 58 21.06 -12.87 16.81
CA GLN A 58 21.79 -12.22 17.88
C GLN A 58 23.24 -12.06 17.45
N ASP A 59 23.68 -10.81 17.36
CA ASP A 59 25.04 -10.43 17.00
C ASP A 59 25.64 -9.50 18.09
N ALA A 60 26.87 -9.02 17.86
CA ALA A 60 27.57 -8.13 18.80
C ALA A 60 26.86 -6.77 19.00
N SER A 61 25.95 -6.38 18.12
CA SER A 61 25.12 -5.16 18.19
C SER A 61 23.76 -5.37 18.87
N GLY A 62 23.43 -6.62 19.23
CA GLY A 62 22.25 -6.97 20.02
C GLY A 62 21.32 -7.97 19.33
N LYS A 63 20.07 -8.01 19.79
CA LYS A 63 19.01 -8.87 19.24
C LYS A 63 18.26 -8.13 18.14
N ASN A 64 18.42 -8.60 16.91
CA ASN A 64 17.73 -8.08 15.73
C ASN A 64 16.56 -9.00 15.37
N VAL A 65 15.34 -8.45 15.34
CA VAL A 65 14.11 -9.20 15.08
C VAL A 65 13.62 -8.87 13.68
N PHE A 66 13.25 -9.89 12.90
CA PHE A 66 12.79 -9.74 11.53
C PHE A 66 11.61 -10.68 11.23
N LEU A 67 10.89 -10.41 10.14
CA LEU A 67 9.83 -11.30 9.66
C LEU A 67 10.45 -12.42 8.81
N SER A 68 10.16 -13.66 9.19
CA SER A 68 10.52 -14.87 8.45
C SER A 68 9.23 -15.49 7.93
N VAL A 69 8.95 -15.23 6.66
CA VAL A 69 7.69 -15.61 6.00
C VAL A 69 8.01 -16.46 4.77
N ASP A 70 7.49 -17.68 4.73
CA ASP A 70 7.40 -18.47 3.50
C ASP A 70 6.07 -18.17 2.81
N SER A 71 6.11 -17.38 1.74
CA SER A 71 4.93 -16.98 0.97
C SER A 71 4.07 -18.16 0.50
N ARG A 72 4.68 -19.35 0.31
CA ARG A 72 3.98 -20.57 -0.11
C ARG A 72 3.21 -21.25 1.02
N ARG A 73 3.50 -20.91 2.28
CA ARG A 73 2.87 -21.50 3.47
C ARG A 73 1.87 -20.58 4.14
N ILE A 74 1.82 -19.31 3.74
CA ILE A 74 0.88 -18.34 4.28
C ILE A 74 -0.32 -18.21 3.33
N PRO A 75 -1.51 -18.71 3.72
CA PRO A 75 -2.72 -18.55 2.93
C PRO A 75 -3.25 -17.12 2.94
N HIS A 76 -3.08 -16.41 4.06
CA HIS A 76 -3.61 -15.07 4.27
C HIS A 76 -2.58 -14.17 4.96
N ASN A 77 -2.52 -12.93 4.51
CA ASN A 77 -1.61 -11.95 5.05
C ASN A 77 -1.87 -11.69 6.54
N PRO A 78 -0.92 -12.04 7.43
CA PRO A 78 -1.13 -11.94 8.87
C PRO A 78 -1.20 -10.49 9.35
N LEU A 79 -0.75 -9.52 8.55
CA LEU A 79 -0.81 -8.09 8.86
C LEU A 79 -2.23 -7.53 8.84
N HIS A 80 -3.20 -8.23 8.23
CA HIS A 80 -4.61 -7.84 8.32
C HIS A 80 -5.11 -7.81 9.77
N LYS A 81 -4.56 -8.65 10.67
CA LYS A 81 -4.90 -8.64 12.10
C LYS A 81 -4.65 -7.29 12.76
N ALA A 82 -3.63 -6.55 12.32
CA ALA A 82 -3.31 -5.24 12.89
C ALA A 82 -4.43 -4.20 12.64
N PHE A 83 -5.15 -4.30 11.51
CA PHE A 83 -6.32 -3.46 11.22
C PHE A 83 -7.56 -3.89 12.03
N LYS A 84 -7.65 -5.17 12.38
CA LYS A 84 -8.74 -5.74 13.18
C LYS A 84 -8.57 -5.46 14.69
N ALA A 85 -7.37 -5.11 15.14
CA ALA A 85 -7.04 -4.84 16.53
C ALA A 85 -7.44 -3.41 17.02
N LYS A 86 -8.43 -2.76 16.42
CA LYS A 86 -8.84 -1.40 16.83
C LYS A 86 -9.45 -1.41 18.23
N SER A 87 -9.07 -0.46 19.08
CA SER A 87 -9.63 -0.35 20.43
C SER A 87 -10.98 0.33 20.44
N PHE A 88 -11.95 -0.25 21.15
CA PHE A 88 -13.26 0.35 21.43
C PHE A 88 -13.43 0.53 22.94
N THR A 89 -14.17 1.55 23.37
CA THR A 89 -14.55 1.68 24.78
C THR A 89 -15.73 0.76 25.08
N ALA A 90 -15.94 0.39 26.35
CA ALA A 90 -17.15 -0.34 26.75
C ALA A 90 -18.42 0.39 26.29
N LYS A 91 -18.43 1.73 26.41
CA LYS A 91 -19.53 2.59 25.94
C LYS A 91 -19.76 2.47 24.42
N ASP A 92 -18.70 2.42 23.61
CA ASP A 92 -18.82 2.25 22.16
C ASP A 92 -19.48 0.92 21.81
N ILE A 93 -19.03 -0.16 22.45
CA ILE A 93 -19.55 -1.52 22.23
C ILE A 93 -21.03 -1.57 22.63
N THR A 94 -21.37 -1.08 23.82
CA THR A 94 -22.74 -1.04 24.33
C THR A 94 -23.67 -0.25 23.39
N LEU A 95 -23.27 0.96 23.00
CA LEU A 95 -24.08 1.77 22.09
C LEU A 95 -24.22 1.14 20.72
N HIS A 96 -23.19 0.47 20.20
CA HIS A 96 -23.28 -0.25 18.92
C HIS A 96 -24.40 -1.28 18.95
N PHE A 97 -24.38 -2.20 19.90
CA PHE A 97 -25.38 -3.27 19.95
C PHE A 97 -26.79 -2.73 20.20
N TYR A 98 -26.97 -1.81 21.15
CA TYR A 98 -28.32 -1.30 21.45
C TYR A 98 -28.91 -0.47 20.33
N ILE A 99 -28.13 0.42 19.69
CA ILE A 99 -28.63 1.22 18.58
C ILE A 99 -28.98 0.33 17.38
N MET A 100 -28.13 -0.64 17.05
CA MET A 100 -28.36 -1.51 15.90
C MET A 100 -29.54 -2.46 16.14
N ASP A 101 -29.74 -2.94 17.37
CA ASP A 101 -30.89 -3.78 17.74
C ASP A 101 -32.21 -3.00 17.69
N LEU A 102 -32.25 -1.79 18.26
CA LEU A 102 -33.45 -0.94 18.26
C LEU A 102 -33.93 -0.53 16.86
N LEU A 103 -33.02 -0.47 15.88
CA LEU A 103 -33.33 -0.10 14.51
C LEU A 103 -33.44 -1.32 13.58
N ALA A 104 -33.33 -2.54 14.10
CA ALA A 104 -33.25 -3.77 13.31
C ALA A 104 -34.54 -4.13 12.56
N ASP A 105 -35.68 -3.61 13.01
CA ASP A 105 -36.99 -3.80 12.36
C ASP A 105 -37.19 -2.88 11.14
N GLY A 106 -36.19 -2.04 10.82
CA GLY A 106 -36.27 -1.05 9.77
C GLY A 106 -37.08 0.20 10.18
N GLY A 107 -37.41 0.35 11.45
CA GLY A 107 -38.06 1.56 11.99
C GLY A 107 -37.16 2.80 11.96
N THR A 108 -37.78 3.96 12.13
CA THR A 108 -37.10 5.25 12.23
C THR A 108 -37.25 5.81 13.65
N LEU A 109 -36.15 6.20 14.30
CA LEU A 109 -36.18 6.75 15.66
C LEU A 109 -35.36 8.05 15.77
N SER A 110 -35.84 8.99 16.57
CA SER A 110 -35.09 10.20 16.95
C SER A 110 -33.98 9.88 17.96
N SER A 111 -33.03 10.81 18.12
CA SER A 111 -31.98 10.66 19.15
C SER A 111 -32.53 10.52 20.56
N LYS A 112 -33.67 11.15 20.83
CA LYS A 112 -34.32 11.14 22.14
C LYS A 112 -35.02 9.80 22.39
N GLU A 113 -35.81 9.33 21.43
CA GLU A 113 -36.45 8.01 21.51
C GLU A 113 -35.42 6.88 21.66
N ILE A 114 -34.29 6.96 20.95
CA ILE A 114 -33.20 5.99 21.10
C ILE A 114 -32.66 5.99 22.54
N VAL A 115 -32.45 7.16 23.16
CA VAL A 115 -32.00 7.24 24.56
C VAL A 115 -33.04 6.64 25.51
N ASP A 116 -34.30 7.02 25.34
CA ASP A 116 -35.41 6.55 26.17
C ASP A 116 -35.56 5.03 26.06
N HIS A 117 -35.58 4.49 24.84
CA HIS A 117 -35.62 3.04 24.60
C HIS A 117 -34.38 2.30 25.10
N ILE A 118 -33.18 2.89 25.03
CA ILE A 118 -32.00 2.26 25.62
C ILE A 118 -32.16 2.13 27.14
N ASN A 119 -32.64 3.19 27.79
CA ASN A 119 -32.87 3.21 29.23
C ASN A 119 -33.96 2.21 29.63
N ASP A 120 -35.08 2.21 28.93
CA ASP A 120 -36.26 1.42 29.28
C ASP A 120 -36.11 -0.06 28.93
N ASN A 121 -35.55 -0.40 27.76
CA ASN A 121 -35.52 -1.79 27.26
C ASN A 121 -34.29 -2.58 27.73
N TYR A 122 -33.17 -1.90 27.98
CA TYR A 122 -31.89 -2.56 28.32
C TYR A 122 -31.39 -2.15 29.70
N LEU A 123 -31.17 -0.86 29.95
CA LEU A 123 -30.48 -0.41 31.17
C LEU A 123 -31.33 -0.57 32.44
N SER A 124 -32.65 -0.51 32.32
CA SER A 124 -33.62 -0.78 33.40
C SER A 124 -33.44 -2.15 34.06
N LYS A 125 -32.85 -3.11 33.34
CA LYS A 125 -32.60 -4.48 33.80
C LYS A 125 -31.34 -4.61 34.66
N PHE A 126 -30.54 -3.55 34.78
CA PHE A 126 -29.29 -3.54 35.53
C PHE A 126 -29.38 -2.59 36.72
N SER A 127 -28.81 -3.00 37.86
CA SER A 127 -28.76 -2.22 39.10
C SER A 127 -27.65 -1.15 39.11
N GLY A 128 -26.88 -1.02 38.02
CA GLY A 128 -25.74 -0.11 37.92
C GLY A 128 -26.10 1.26 37.32
N SER A 129 -25.38 2.31 37.71
CA SER A 129 -25.58 3.69 37.24
C SER A 129 -24.94 3.96 35.87
N PHE A 130 -25.24 3.14 34.85
CA PHE A 130 -24.83 3.47 33.49
C PHE A 130 -25.81 4.50 32.92
N SER A 131 -25.48 5.78 33.03
CA SER A 131 -26.30 6.85 32.46
C SER A 131 -25.82 7.21 31.05
N LEU A 132 -26.77 7.34 30.14
CA LEU A 132 -26.54 7.81 28.78
C LEU A 132 -27.13 9.20 28.60
N ASP A 133 -26.27 10.14 28.24
CA ASP A 133 -26.71 11.47 27.81
C ASP A 133 -27.03 11.48 26.32
N GLU A 134 -28.05 12.25 25.93
CA GLU A 134 -28.47 12.39 24.53
C GLU A 134 -27.34 12.92 23.64
N SER A 135 -26.41 13.73 24.17
CA SER A 135 -25.29 14.25 23.37
C SER A 135 -24.35 13.14 22.91
N THR A 136 -24.07 12.15 23.76
CA THR A 136 -23.21 11.02 23.39
C THR A 136 -23.89 10.15 22.35
N VAL A 137 -25.17 9.84 22.52
CA VAL A 137 -25.94 9.07 21.53
C VAL A 137 -25.99 9.81 20.20
N ARG A 138 -26.29 11.12 20.21
CA ARG A 138 -26.30 11.96 19.00
C ARG A 138 -24.95 11.97 18.28
N LYS A 139 -23.82 12.03 19.01
CA LYS A 139 -22.48 11.92 18.42
C LYS A 139 -22.27 10.57 17.75
N LYS A 140 -22.72 9.47 18.37
CA LYS A 140 -22.61 8.12 17.82
C LYS A 140 -23.49 7.93 16.58
N LEU A 141 -24.71 8.47 16.59
CA LEU A 141 -25.61 8.42 15.44
C LEU A 141 -25.04 9.17 14.24
N LYS A 142 -24.48 10.36 14.45
CA LYS A 142 -23.77 11.11 13.40
C LYS A 142 -22.51 10.39 12.90
N GLU A 143 -21.77 9.74 13.78
CA GLU A 143 -20.64 8.88 13.39
C GLU A 143 -21.13 7.74 12.49
N TYR A 144 -22.19 7.04 12.86
CA TYR A 144 -22.73 5.93 12.07
C TYR A 144 -23.35 6.38 10.75
N GLU A 145 -23.97 7.54 10.71
CA GLU A 145 -24.41 8.20 9.48
C GLU A 145 -23.22 8.48 8.56
N SER A 146 -22.13 9.04 9.09
CA SER A 146 -20.91 9.31 8.29
C SER A 146 -20.22 8.03 7.79
N LEU A 147 -20.39 6.91 8.49
CA LEU A 147 -19.88 5.59 8.11
C LEU A 147 -20.85 4.84 7.16
N GLY A 148 -22.03 5.41 6.88
CA GLY A 148 -23.07 4.78 6.06
C GLY A 148 -23.85 3.66 6.75
N LEU A 149 -23.62 3.39 8.04
CA LEU A 149 -24.34 2.35 8.79
C LEU A 149 -25.79 2.75 9.07
N LEU A 150 -26.04 4.05 9.21
CA LEU A 150 -27.37 4.63 9.37
C LEU A 150 -27.61 5.67 8.27
N ARG A 151 -28.88 5.89 7.94
CA ARG A 151 -29.35 7.04 7.18
C ARG A 151 -30.19 7.92 8.09
N SER A 152 -30.21 9.23 7.81
CA SER A 152 -31.04 10.17 8.55
C SER A 152 -32.04 10.89 7.64
N GLU A 153 -33.22 11.17 8.18
CA GLU A 153 -34.25 11.97 7.52
C GLU A 153 -34.76 13.07 8.46
N ARG A 154 -34.99 14.26 7.93
CA ARG A 154 -35.50 15.38 8.71
C ARG A 154 -37.02 15.36 8.74
N SER A 155 -37.59 15.08 9.90
CA SER A 155 -39.03 15.15 10.15
C SER A 155 -39.35 16.37 11.01
N GLY A 156 -39.74 17.47 10.36
CA GLY A 156 -40.03 18.74 11.03
C GLY A 156 -38.81 19.33 11.76
N ARG A 157 -38.87 19.38 13.09
CA ARG A 157 -37.79 19.88 13.96
C ARG A 157 -36.81 18.79 14.40
N GLU A 158 -37.13 17.52 14.13
CA GLU A 158 -36.35 16.37 14.58
C GLU A 158 -35.62 15.69 13.41
N VAL A 159 -34.59 14.93 13.77
CA VAL A 159 -33.83 14.09 12.83
C VAL A 159 -34.06 12.66 13.26
N LEU A 160 -34.64 11.86 12.36
CA LEU A 160 -34.90 10.45 12.56
C LEU A 160 -33.77 9.65 11.90
N TYR A 161 -33.36 8.56 12.54
CA TYR A 161 -32.32 7.66 12.08
C TYR A 161 -32.91 6.29 11.79
N GLN A 162 -32.39 5.63 10.76
CA GLN A 162 -32.77 4.30 10.33
C GLN A 162 -31.52 3.53 9.91
N ARG A 163 -31.53 2.21 10.08
CA ARG A 163 -30.44 1.37 9.57
C ARG A 163 -30.37 1.38 8.05
N THR A 164 -29.16 1.43 7.53
CA THR A 164 -28.85 1.23 6.11
C THR A 164 -28.67 -0.26 5.85
N ASP A 165 -29.67 -1.08 6.19
CA ASP A 165 -29.62 -2.50 5.88
C ASP A 165 -29.95 -2.67 4.39
N GLU A 166 -28.91 -2.92 3.59
CA GLU A 166 -29.06 -3.39 2.21
C GLU A 166 -29.47 -4.87 2.20
N GLU A 167 -30.07 -5.34 1.11
CA GLU A 167 -30.33 -6.77 0.91
C GLU A 167 -29.06 -7.58 1.21
N ALA A 168 -29.22 -8.70 1.93
CA ALA A 168 -28.10 -9.53 2.34
C ALA A 168 -27.33 -10.01 1.11
N PHE A 169 -26.20 -9.36 0.82
CA PHE A 169 -25.30 -9.77 -0.24
C PHE A 169 -24.86 -11.22 0.04
N HIS A 170 -25.13 -12.14 -0.88
CA HIS A 170 -24.76 -13.55 -0.73
C HIS A 170 -23.23 -13.73 -0.83
N LEU A 171 -22.51 -13.37 0.24
CA LEU A 171 -21.05 -13.41 0.31
C LEU A 171 -20.48 -14.80 0.01
N ILE A 172 -21.22 -15.87 0.30
CA ILE A 172 -20.76 -17.25 0.13
C ILE A 172 -20.38 -17.55 -1.33
N SER A 173 -21.13 -17.02 -2.31
CA SER A 173 -20.80 -17.24 -3.73
C SER A 173 -19.53 -16.52 -4.17
N TRP A 174 -18.97 -15.66 -3.33
CA TRP A 174 -17.77 -14.87 -3.58
C TRP A 174 -16.56 -15.36 -2.79
N ALA A 175 -16.64 -16.50 -2.09
CA ALA A 175 -15.57 -16.97 -1.20
C ALA A 175 -14.19 -17.05 -1.89
N ASP A 176 -14.11 -17.63 -3.08
CA ASP A 176 -12.86 -17.72 -3.84
C ASP A 176 -12.39 -16.35 -4.34
N ALA A 177 -13.32 -15.53 -4.84
CA ALA A 177 -13.00 -14.19 -5.32
C ALA A 177 -12.47 -13.30 -4.18
N LEU A 178 -13.04 -13.41 -2.99
CA LEU A 178 -12.59 -12.71 -1.79
C LEU A 178 -11.22 -13.21 -1.33
N ALA A 179 -10.99 -14.53 -1.31
CA ALA A 179 -9.71 -15.12 -0.94
C ALA A 179 -8.58 -14.71 -1.89
N PHE A 180 -8.86 -14.57 -3.19
CA PHE A 180 -7.89 -14.03 -4.14
C PHE A 180 -7.70 -12.50 -3.97
N PHE A 181 -8.80 -11.75 -3.87
CA PHE A 181 -8.78 -10.30 -3.75
C PHE A 181 -8.03 -9.83 -2.50
N SER A 182 -8.21 -10.50 -1.35
CA SER A 182 -7.62 -10.07 -0.09
C SER A 182 -6.09 -10.07 -0.12
N GLU A 183 -5.49 -10.89 -0.98
CA GLU A 183 -4.04 -11.09 -1.03
C GLU A 183 -3.38 -10.40 -2.23
N GLU A 184 -4.04 -10.40 -3.40
CA GLU A 184 -3.45 -9.86 -4.63
C GLU A 184 -3.77 -8.38 -4.86
N ASN A 185 -4.96 -7.91 -4.47
CA ASN A 185 -5.43 -6.59 -4.86
C ASN A 185 -5.08 -5.50 -3.84
N PRO A 186 -4.92 -4.24 -4.31
CA PRO A 186 -4.73 -3.11 -3.43
C PRO A 186 -5.93 -2.96 -2.47
N VAL A 187 -5.66 -2.59 -1.21
CA VAL A 187 -6.69 -2.51 -0.15
C VAL A 187 -7.35 -3.88 0.15
N GLY A 188 -6.61 -4.98 -0.05
CA GLY A 188 -7.03 -6.35 0.26
C GLY A 188 -7.51 -6.58 1.70
N VAL A 189 -7.17 -5.67 2.63
CA VAL A 189 -7.73 -5.65 3.99
C VAL A 189 -9.26 -5.65 4.02
N ILE A 190 -9.93 -5.01 3.04
CA ILE A 190 -11.39 -5.04 2.92
C ILE A 190 -11.87 -6.47 2.65
N GLY A 191 -11.21 -7.17 1.72
CA GLY A 191 -11.46 -8.58 1.47
C GLY A 191 -11.29 -9.41 2.74
N SER A 192 -10.24 -9.14 3.53
CA SER A 192 -10.02 -9.82 4.81
C SER A 192 -11.12 -9.59 5.85
N PHE A 193 -11.77 -8.42 5.88
CA PHE A 193 -12.94 -8.19 6.73
C PHE A 193 -14.19 -8.91 6.23
N LEU A 194 -14.34 -9.06 4.92
CA LEU A 194 -15.47 -9.79 4.32
C LEU A 194 -15.33 -11.30 4.50
N ILE A 195 -14.11 -11.83 4.40
CA ILE A 195 -13.80 -13.25 4.64
C ILE A 195 -14.17 -13.64 6.08
N ASP A 196 -13.97 -12.78 7.08
CA ASP A 196 -14.36 -13.04 8.48
C ASP A 196 -15.88 -13.25 8.65
N LYS A 197 -16.70 -12.82 7.69
CA LYS A 197 -18.15 -13.02 7.70
C LYS A 197 -18.57 -14.36 7.06
N LEU A 198 -17.63 -15.10 6.49
CA LEU A 198 -17.90 -16.42 5.89
C LEU A 198 -17.77 -17.51 6.95
N ASP A 199 -18.76 -18.41 7.00
CA ASP A 199 -18.68 -19.61 7.86
C ASP A 199 -17.52 -20.53 7.45
N ARG A 200 -17.22 -20.57 6.14
CA ARG A 200 -16.16 -21.38 5.54
C ARG A 200 -15.37 -20.54 4.53
N PRO A 201 -14.25 -19.94 4.92
CA PRO A 201 -13.38 -19.23 4.00
C PRO A 201 -12.75 -20.21 3.00
N SER A 202 -12.47 -19.72 1.78
CA SER A 202 -11.72 -20.50 0.79
C SER A 202 -10.23 -20.53 1.13
N ASP A 203 -9.60 -21.68 0.93
CA ASP A 203 -8.15 -21.89 1.10
C ASP A 203 -7.47 -22.31 -0.21
N ALA A 204 -8.07 -21.96 -1.35
CA ALA A 204 -7.66 -22.46 -2.67
C ALA A 204 -6.34 -21.85 -3.20
N PHE A 205 -5.90 -20.72 -2.67
CA PHE A 205 -4.82 -19.92 -3.27
C PHE A 205 -3.52 -19.96 -2.47
N ARG A 206 -2.39 -20.06 -3.18
CA ARG A 206 -1.03 -19.87 -2.63
C ARG A 206 -0.22 -19.04 -3.60
N PHE A 207 0.60 -18.13 -3.08
CA PHE A 207 1.31 -17.13 -3.87
C PHE A 207 2.81 -17.35 -3.80
N LYS A 208 3.48 -17.44 -4.96
CA LYS A 208 4.94 -17.59 -5.03
C LYS A 208 5.65 -16.30 -4.59
N HIS A 209 5.21 -15.16 -5.10
CA HIS A 209 5.75 -13.84 -4.76
C HIS A 209 4.65 -13.02 -4.09
N HIS A 210 4.60 -13.05 -2.76
CA HIS A 210 3.55 -12.39 -1.99
C HIS A 210 4.11 -11.19 -1.23
N TYR A 211 3.77 -9.97 -1.66
CA TYR A 211 4.29 -8.74 -1.07
C TYR A 211 3.45 -8.24 0.10
N ILE A 212 3.32 -9.02 1.17
CA ILE A 212 2.40 -8.76 2.30
C ILE A 212 2.53 -7.39 2.98
N LEU A 213 3.69 -6.73 2.88
CA LEU A 213 4.00 -5.52 3.64
C LEU A 213 3.20 -4.28 3.18
N HIS A 214 2.67 -4.28 1.95
CA HIS A 214 1.87 -3.16 1.44
C HIS A 214 0.59 -2.94 2.25
N THR A 215 0.10 -3.98 2.96
CA THR A 215 -1.07 -3.88 3.84
C THR A 215 -0.93 -2.78 4.88
N LEU A 216 0.29 -2.51 5.36
CA LEU A 216 0.56 -1.42 6.32
C LEU A 216 0.20 -0.04 5.79
N ASP A 217 0.01 0.10 4.48
CA ASP A 217 -0.29 1.35 3.78
C ASP A 217 -1.71 1.40 3.23
N SER A 218 -2.55 0.42 3.58
CA SER A 218 -3.91 0.30 3.03
C SER A 218 -4.80 1.48 3.41
N ASP A 219 -4.62 2.08 4.59
CA ASP A 219 -5.37 3.27 5.03
C ASP A 219 -5.02 4.49 4.15
N VAL A 220 -3.73 4.77 4.01
CA VAL A 220 -3.21 5.84 3.15
C VAL A 220 -3.60 5.63 1.70
N LEU A 221 -3.51 4.39 1.21
CA LEU A 221 -3.91 4.05 -0.14
C LEU A 221 -5.42 4.28 -0.34
N CYS A 222 -6.25 3.87 0.61
CA CYS A 222 -7.70 4.10 0.55
C CYS A 222 -8.02 5.60 0.47
N ASP A 223 -7.42 6.41 1.35
CA ASP A 223 -7.60 7.87 1.33
C ASP A 223 -7.20 8.49 -0.01
N LEU A 224 -6.10 8.00 -0.61
CA LEU A 224 -5.63 8.46 -1.92
C LEU A 224 -6.59 8.04 -3.05
N LEU A 225 -7.11 6.81 -3.02
CA LEU A 225 -8.05 6.34 -4.03
C LEU A 225 -9.36 7.14 -4.00
N VAL A 226 -9.89 7.42 -2.80
CA VAL A 226 -11.06 8.30 -2.63
C VAL A 226 -10.75 9.70 -3.15
N ALA A 227 -9.59 10.27 -2.83
CA ALA A 227 -9.20 11.58 -3.33
C ALA A 227 -9.04 11.64 -4.86
N ILE A 228 -8.56 10.56 -5.48
CA ILE A 228 -8.46 10.43 -6.94
C ILE A 228 -9.84 10.36 -7.57
N ASP A 229 -10.72 9.49 -7.04
CA ASP A 229 -12.08 9.29 -7.54
C ASP A 229 -12.91 10.58 -7.45
N GLU A 230 -12.85 11.26 -6.30
CA GLU A 230 -13.50 12.55 -6.08
C GLU A 230 -12.77 13.74 -6.73
N ARG A 231 -11.67 13.49 -7.47
CA ARG A 231 -10.85 14.49 -8.18
C ARG A 231 -10.40 15.65 -7.30
N ARG A 232 -9.99 15.38 -6.07
CA ARG A 232 -9.63 16.41 -5.08
C ARG A 232 -8.16 16.76 -5.11
N THR A 233 -7.86 18.02 -4.79
CA THR A 233 -6.52 18.40 -4.35
C THR A 233 -6.19 17.68 -3.05
N THR A 234 -4.92 17.36 -2.82
CA THR A 234 -4.50 16.59 -1.64
C THR A 234 -3.25 17.19 -1.04
N GLU A 235 -3.28 17.41 0.27
CA GLU A 235 -2.07 17.70 1.06
C GLU A 235 -1.51 16.39 1.63
N LEU A 236 -0.22 16.16 1.35
CA LEU A 236 0.53 15.03 1.85
C LEU A 236 1.51 15.49 2.92
N VAL A 237 1.52 14.81 4.07
CA VAL A 237 2.63 14.87 5.03
C VAL A 237 3.55 13.70 4.76
N ILE A 238 4.79 13.98 4.36
CA ILE A 238 5.76 12.99 3.89
C ILE A 238 6.98 12.98 4.81
N ARG A 239 7.44 11.79 5.20
CA ARG A 239 8.72 11.59 5.88
C ARG A 239 9.79 11.22 4.86
N SER A 240 10.82 12.05 4.75
CA SER A 240 11.99 11.76 3.91
C SER A 240 12.66 10.47 4.36
N LEU A 241 12.81 9.51 3.45
CA LEU A 241 13.50 8.25 3.73
C LEU A 241 15.02 8.44 3.92
N ARG A 242 15.61 9.51 3.39
CA ARG A 242 17.04 9.80 3.50
C ARG A 242 17.41 10.57 4.76
N SER A 243 16.61 11.59 5.09
CA SER A 243 16.94 12.54 6.18
C SER A 243 16.02 12.41 7.39
N ALA A 244 15.02 11.52 7.34
CA ALA A 244 13.97 11.38 8.36
C ALA A 244 13.15 12.65 8.64
N ARG A 245 13.39 13.76 7.93
CA ARG A 245 12.66 15.03 8.07
C ARG A 245 11.28 14.93 7.45
N GLU A 246 10.32 15.59 8.09
CA GLU A 246 8.96 15.72 7.59
C GLU A 246 8.82 16.98 6.75
N TYR A 247 8.05 16.88 5.68
CA TYR A 247 7.69 18.01 4.83
C TYR A 247 6.30 17.80 4.24
N GLN A 248 5.67 18.90 3.85
CA GLN A 248 4.35 18.90 3.24
C GLN A 248 4.42 19.13 1.74
N ARG A 249 3.50 18.51 1.00
CA ARG A 249 3.31 18.73 -0.44
C ARG A 249 1.83 18.77 -0.76
N THR A 250 1.41 19.82 -1.44
CA THR A 250 0.09 19.90 -2.05
C THR A 250 0.18 19.44 -3.50
N ILE A 251 -0.66 18.48 -3.88
CA ILE A 251 -0.64 17.86 -5.20
C ILE A 251 -2.07 17.62 -5.73
N CYS A 252 -2.17 17.40 -7.03
CA CYS A 252 -3.30 16.69 -7.63
C CYS A 252 -2.90 15.20 -7.73
N PRO A 253 -3.47 14.29 -6.94
CA PRO A 253 -3.20 12.85 -7.06
C PRO A 253 -3.88 12.31 -8.33
N LEU A 254 -3.16 11.46 -9.08
CA LEU A 254 -3.63 11.00 -10.40
C LEU A 254 -3.71 9.47 -10.48
N LYS A 255 -2.66 8.76 -10.08
CA LYS A 255 -2.58 7.31 -10.32
C LYS A 255 -1.66 6.61 -9.33
N ILE A 256 -2.01 5.38 -8.97
CA ILE A 256 -1.19 4.50 -8.15
C ILE A 256 -0.42 3.52 -9.06
N TYR A 257 0.89 3.42 -8.85
CA TYR A 257 1.78 2.49 -9.55
C TYR A 257 2.29 1.45 -8.56
N ILE A 258 2.24 0.18 -8.95
CA ILE A 258 2.69 -0.95 -8.13
C ILE A 258 3.77 -1.69 -8.91
N SER A 259 4.95 -1.82 -8.30
CA SER A 259 6.07 -2.55 -8.88
C SER A 259 5.79 -4.05 -8.86
N THR A 260 5.74 -4.70 -10.03
CA THR A 260 5.60 -6.16 -10.15
C THR A 260 6.83 -6.94 -9.66
N GLN A 261 7.97 -6.27 -9.49
CA GLN A 261 9.22 -6.89 -9.04
C GLN A 261 9.45 -6.78 -7.53
N SER A 262 8.84 -5.78 -6.88
CA SER A 262 9.12 -5.49 -5.47
C SER A 262 7.89 -5.25 -4.61
N GLY A 263 6.69 -5.20 -5.21
CA GLY A 263 5.44 -4.84 -4.53
C GLY A 263 5.38 -3.39 -4.05
N ARG A 264 6.42 -2.58 -4.28
CA ARG A 264 6.47 -1.18 -3.83
C ARG A 264 5.42 -0.35 -4.56
N GLN A 265 4.71 0.47 -3.80
CA GLN A 265 3.63 1.30 -4.29
C GLN A 265 4.01 2.79 -4.31
N TYR A 266 3.59 3.47 -5.36
CA TYR A 266 3.90 4.87 -5.62
C TYR A 266 2.64 5.63 -6.05
N LEU A 267 2.47 6.84 -5.55
CA LEU A 267 1.48 7.80 -6.02
C LEU A 267 2.14 8.71 -7.04
N LEU A 268 1.59 8.74 -8.25
CA LEU A 268 1.86 9.80 -9.21
C LEU A 268 0.90 10.96 -8.97
N GLY A 269 1.44 12.17 -8.88
CA GLY A 269 0.64 13.37 -8.82
C GLY A 269 1.31 14.58 -9.44
N TYR A 270 0.48 15.56 -9.81
CA TYR A 270 0.96 16.85 -10.26
C TYR A 270 1.25 17.75 -9.05
N HIS A 271 2.52 18.10 -8.86
CA HIS A 271 2.94 18.97 -7.77
C HIS A 271 2.81 20.44 -8.17
N TYR A 272 1.85 21.16 -7.58
CA TYR A 272 1.49 22.52 -7.99
C TYR A 272 2.65 23.51 -7.93
N ARG A 273 3.40 23.54 -6.82
CA ARG A 273 4.50 24.49 -6.63
C ARG A 273 5.67 24.20 -7.56
N GLY A 274 5.96 22.93 -7.83
CA GLY A 274 7.03 22.51 -8.74
C GLY A 274 6.60 22.45 -10.20
N ARG A 275 5.30 22.60 -10.48
CA ARG A 275 4.69 22.56 -11.82
C ARG A 275 5.09 21.34 -12.65
N ARG A 276 5.19 20.17 -12.01
CA ARG A 276 5.68 18.94 -12.65
C ARG A 276 5.05 17.69 -12.05
N MET A 277 5.14 16.59 -12.79
CA MET A 277 4.79 15.25 -12.32
C MET A 277 5.85 14.74 -11.35
N VAL A 278 5.39 14.16 -10.24
CA VAL A 278 6.27 13.63 -9.18
C VAL A 278 5.68 12.34 -8.64
N PHE A 279 6.55 11.35 -8.43
CA PHE A 279 6.23 10.14 -7.71
C PHE A 279 6.50 10.30 -6.20
N PHE A 280 5.57 9.80 -5.39
CA PHE A 280 5.69 9.70 -3.95
C PHE A 280 5.56 8.23 -3.56
N ARG A 281 6.56 7.68 -2.88
CA ARG A 281 6.41 6.34 -2.31
C ARG A 281 5.31 6.35 -1.26
N LEU A 282 4.38 5.40 -1.33
CA LEU A 282 3.30 5.29 -0.33
C LEU A 282 3.86 5.07 1.06
N ASP A 283 4.99 4.37 1.17
CA ASP A 283 5.60 4.11 2.46
C ASP A 283 6.17 5.37 3.14
N ALA A 284 6.43 6.43 2.37
CA ALA A 284 6.88 7.71 2.88
C ALA A 284 5.73 8.65 3.31
N ILE A 285 4.50 8.38 2.85
CA ILE A 285 3.32 9.21 3.14
C ILE A 285 2.79 8.84 4.52
N LYS A 286 2.81 9.80 5.46
CA LYS A 286 2.27 9.63 6.81
C LYS A 286 0.79 9.94 6.90
N LYS A 287 0.37 11.03 6.26
CA LYS A 287 -0.98 11.55 6.33
C LYS A 287 -1.41 12.09 4.97
N VAL A 288 -2.67 11.83 4.64
CA VAL A 288 -3.37 12.35 3.48
C VAL A 288 -4.46 13.29 4.02
N SER A 289 -4.65 14.44 3.37
CA SER A 289 -5.73 15.36 3.72
C SER A 289 -6.36 15.87 2.44
N ALA A 290 -7.60 15.44 2.21
CA ALA A 290 -8.38 15.82 1.05
C ALA A 290 -8.74 17.31 1.11
N GLY A 291 -8.51 18.01 0.01
CA GLY A 291 -8.84 19.41 -0.19
C GLY A 291 -10.11 19.59 -1.03
N ASN A 292 -10.13 20.70 -1.77
CA ASN A 292 -11.23 21.03 -2.67
C ASN A 292 -11.16 20.19 -3.95
N VAL A 293 -12.29 20.06 -4.65
CA VAL A 293 -12.33 19.48 -6.00
C VAL A 293 -11.42 20.28 -6.93
N GLU A 294 -10.57 19.59 -7.67
CA GLU A 294 -9.61 20.18 -8.61
C GLU A 294 -10.32 20.56 -9.92
N LYS A 295 -10.37 21.87 -10.21
CA LYS A 295 -11.05 22.41 -11.38
C LYS A 295 -10.37 22.06 -12.71
N HIS A 296 -9.07 21.79 -12.66
CA HIS A 296 -8.25 21.50 -13.84
C HIS A 296 -7.77 20.03 -13.89
N TYR A 297 -8.52 19.11 -13.29
CA TYR A 297 -8.12 17.70 -13.19
C TYR A 297 -7.80 17.08 -14.57
N ASP A 298 -8.68 17.29 -15.55
CA ASP A 298 -8.51 16.73 -16.90
C ASP A 298 -7.27 17.28 -17.61
N LYS A 299 -6.83 18.50 -17.28
CA LYS A 299 -5.56 19.06 -17.80
C LYS A 299 -4.37 18.28 -17.26
N TYR A 300 -4.39 17.93 -15.98
CA TYR A 300 -3.31 17.15 -15.35
C TYR A 300 -3.32 15.69 -15.80
N LEU A 301 -4.50 15.13 -16.07
CA LEU A 301 -4.62 13.81 -16.69
C LEU A 301 -3.95 13.77 -18.06
N ARG A 302 -4.18 14.77 -18.92
CA ARG A 302 -3.48 14.89 -20.22
C ARG A 302 -1.96 15.05 -20.09
N TYR A 303 -1.49 15.70 -19.04
CA TYR A 303 -0.06 15.75 -18.75
C TYR A 303 0.48 14.39 -18.33
N GLN A 304 -0.29 13.62 -17.58
CA GLN A 304 0.07 12.27 -17.15
C GLN A 304 0.11 11.29 -18.33
N GLU A 305 -0.84 11.37 -19.26
CA GLU A 305 -0.82 10.57 -20.50
C GLU A 305 0.44 10.81 -21.36
N LYS A 306 0.94 12.04 -21.42
CA LYS A 306 2.19 12.36 -22.14
C LYS A 306 3.42 11.90 -21.37
N PHE A 307 3.38 12.03 -20.05
CA PHE A 307 4.44 11.62 -19.15
C PHE A 307 4.62 10.09 -19.17
N ASP A 308 3.53 9.32 -19.21
CA ASP A 308 3.55 7.85 -19.27
C ASP A 308 4.36 7.31 -20.45
N ARG A 309 4.35 8.01 -21.61
CA ARG A 309 5.01 7.54 -22.84
C ARG A 309 6.52 7.38 -22.72
N HIS A 310 7.14 8.02 -21.72
CA HIS A 310 8.59 7.99 -21.53
C HIS A 310 8.98 7.40 -20.17
N LEU A 311 8.04 6.73 -19.49
CA LEU A 311 8.32 6.05 -18.24
C LEU A 311 8.83 4.63 -18.47
N TRP A 312 10.00 4.34 -17.92
CA TRP A 312 10.45 2.96 -17.73
C TRP A 312 10.15 2.44 -16.32
N GLY A 313 10.18 3.29 -15.30
CA GLY A 313 9.79 2.96 -13.94
C GLY A 313 9.10 4.14 -13.26
N VAL A 314 9.67 4.58 -12.14
CA VAL A 314 9.13 5.67 -11.31
C VAL A 314 10.16 6.79 -11.08
N SER A 315 11.34 6.66 -11.68
CA SER A 315 12.35 7.71 -11.69
C SER A 315 12.18 8.62 -12.90
N THR A 316 12.56 9.89 -12.75
CA THR A 316 12.37 10.90 -13.81
C THR A 316 13.58 11.80 -14.02
N GLY A 317 14.71 11.47 -13.39
CA GLY A 317 15.84 12.39 -13.27
C GLY A 317 15.48 13.72 -12.58
N PRO A 318 16.48 14.61 -12.37
CA PRO A 318 16.27 15.93 -11.77
C PRO A 318 15.58 16.93 -12.70
N ASP A 319 15.88 16.84 -14.01
CA ASP A 319 15.55 17.85 -15.02
C ASP A 319 14.43 17.41 -15.98
N HIS A 320 13.90 16.19 -15.84
CA HIS A 320 12.87 15.63 -16.73
C HIS A 320 13.27 15.62 -18.23
N ASN A 321 14.57 15.63 -18.51
CA ASN A 321 15.10 15.40 -19.85
C ASN A 321 14.98 13.91 -20.19
N LEU A 322 14.88 13.62 -21.48
CA LEU A 322 14.83 12.25 -21.97
C LEU A 322 16.24 11.77 -22.26
N ASP A 323 16.57 10.61 -21.68
CA ASP A 323 17.69 9.80 -22.07
C ASP A 323 17.28 8.97 -23.29
N HIS A 324 18.06 9.10 -24.36
CA HIS A 324 17.94 8.25 -25.54
C HIS A 324 18.81 7.00 -25.34
N ILE A 325 18.25 5.82 -25.61
CA ILE A 325 18.97 4.55 -25.54
C ILE A 325 18.80 3.77 -26.83
N GLU A 326 19.92 3.20 -27.32
CA GLU A 326 19.94 2.27 -28.43
C GLU A 326 20.66 1.00 -28.00
N MET A 327 20.01 -0.15 -28.20
CA MET A 327 20.59 -1.46 -27.94
C MET A 327 20.47 -2.33 -29.18
N THR A 328 21.62 -2.77 -29.71
CA THR A 328 21.67 -3.71 -30.83
C THR A 328 21.86 -5.12 -30.30
N ILE A 329 20.97 -6.04 -30.68
CA ILE A 329 20.96 -7.43 -30.23
C ILE A 329 21.19 -8.35 -31.43
N HIS A 330 22.07 -9.33 -31.26
CA HIS A 330 22.23 -10.45 -32.18
C HIS A 330 21.29 -11.61 -31.83
N LEU A 331 20.65 -12.16 -32.86
CA LEU A 331 19.72 -13.26 -32.84
C LEU A 331 20.34 -14.44 -33.59
N GLY A 332 20.55 -15.56 -32.90
CA GLY A 332 21.02 -16.79 -33.53
C GLY A 332 19.94 -17.44 -34.41
N HIS A 333 20.35 -18.39 -35.24
CA HIS A 333 19.41 -19.19 -36.04
C HIS A 333 18.41 -19.92 -35.14
N GLY A 334 17.11 -19.74 -35.40
CA GLY A 334 16.02 -20.35 -34.62
C GLY A 334 15.69 -19.62 -33.30
N GLU A 335 16.31 -18.46 -33.03
CA GLU A 335 16.08 -17.70 -31.79
C GLU A 335 14.98 -16.63 -31.91
N GLU A 336 13.93 -16.89 -32.69
CA GLU A 336 12.79 -15.96 -32.88
C GLU A 336 12.12 -15.57 -31.56
N PHE A 337 12.19 -16.46 -30.55
CA PHE A 337 11.67 -16.19 -29.20
C PHE A 337 12.32 -14.97 -28.53
N VAL A 338 13.56 -14.61 -28.89
CA VAL A 338 14.24 -13.42 -28.35
C VAL A 338 13.61 -12.15 -28.91
N LEU A 339 13.31 -12.11 -30.21
CA LEU A 339 12.60 -11.00 -30.84
C LEU A 339 11.18 -10.85 -30.26
N GLN A 340 10.44 -11.97 -30.13
CA GLN A 340 9.11 -11.97 -29.51
C GLN A 340 9.15 -11.49 -28.06
N ARG A 341 10.20 -11.86 -27.31
CA ARG A 341 10.42 -11.40 -25.95
C ARG A 341 10.69 -9.90 -25.90
N LEU A 342 11.56 -9.40 -26.78
CA LEU A 342 11.87 -7.97 -26.89
C LEU A 342 10.60 -7.18 -27.22
N GLU A 343 9.81 -7.65 -28.19
CA GLU A 343 8.50 -7.07 -28.56
C GLU A 343 7.50 -7.03 -27.41
N ARG A 344 7.42 -8.10 -26.61
CA ARG A 344 6.55 -8.14 -25.43
C ARG A 344 7.02 -7.21 -24.30
N GLU A 345 8.34 -7.05 -24.14
CA GLU A 345 8.94 -6.34 -23.01
C GLU A 345 9.36 -4.88 -23.35
N LYS A 346 9.27 -4.44 -24.61
CA LYS A 346 9.74 -3.12 -25.08
C LYS A 346 9.03 -1.92 -24.45
N ARG A 347 7.84 -2.13 -23.87
CA ARG A 347 6.97 -1.07 -23.33
C ARG A 347 6.69 0.02 -24.38
N HIS A 348 7.29 1.20 -24.22
CA HIS A 348 7.14 2.35 -25.13
C HIS A 348 8.27 2.45 -26.15
N GLY A 349 9.29 1.59 -26.07
CA GLY A 349 10.38 1.53 -27.03
C GLY A 349 9.94 0.91 -28.35
N THR A 350 10.79 1.12 -29.36
CA THR A 350 10.65 0.59 -30.71
C THR A 350 11.68 -0.48 -30.97
N VAL A 351 11.31 -1.48 -31.77
CA VAL A 351 12.19 -2.56 -32.20
C VAL A 351 12.18 -2.56 -33.73
N GLU A 352 13.36 -2.53 -34.32
CA GLU A 352 13.59 -2.54 -35.76
C GLU A 352 14.51 -3.73 -36.10
N LEU A 353 14.13 -4.53 -37.09
CA LEU A 353 15.02 -5.55 -37.67
C LEU A 353 15.99 -4.86 -38.62
N LEU A 354 17.29 -4.95 -38.34
CA LEU A 354 18.33 -4.39 -39.21
C LEU A 354 18.70 -5.37 -40.32
N ASP A 355 18.72 -6.67 -39.99
CA ASP A 355 18.94 -7.78 -40.92
C ASP A 355 18.32 -9.08 -40.37
N ALA A 356 18.66 -10.23 -40.97
CA ALA A 356 18.11 -11.54 -40.60
C ALA A 356 18.53 -12.03 -39.20
N GLN A 357 19.57 -11.45 -38.60
CA GLN A 357 20.17 -11.89 -37.34
C GLN A 357 20.42 -10.72 -36.37
N THR A 358 20.06 -9.49 -36.70
CA THR A 358 20.24 -8.36 -35.79
C THR A 358 18.99 -7.48 -35.73
N CYS A 359 18.68 -7.04 -34.52
CA CYS A 359 17.64 -6.06 -34.28
C CYS A 359 18.15 -4.91 -33.40
N ARG A 360 17.55 -3.74 -33.56
CA ARG A 360 17.80 -2.56 -32.76
C ARG A 360 16.58 -2.24 -31.93
N PHE A 361 16.76 -2.13 -30.63
CA PHE A 361 15.81 -1.54 -29.72
C PHE A 361 16.19 -0.07 -29.48
N THR A 362 15.21 0.83 -29.55
CA THR A 362 15.39 2.24 -29.23
C THR A 362 14.28 2.74 -28.30
N ALA A 363 14.62 3.65 -27.38
CA ALA A 363 13.64 4.29 -26.51
C ALA A 363 14.12 5.66 -26.03
N ASP A 364 13.16 6.57 -25.79
CA ASP A 364 13.38 7.82 -25.08
C ASP A 364 12.68 7.73 -23.71
N VAL A 365 13.45 7.81 -22.63
CA VAL A 365 12.95 7.59 -21.26
C VAL A 365 13.45 8.67 -20.32
N TYR A 366 12.70 8.98 -19.25
CA TYR A 366 13.16 9.98 -18.28
C TYR A 366 14.36 9.55 -17.42
N ASP A 367 14.62 8.25 -17.31
CA ASP A 367 15.78 7.72 -16.58
C ASP A 367 16.19 6.37 -17.15
N ALA A 368 17.23 6.36 -18.00
CA ALA A 368 17.71 5.13 -18.61
C ALA A 368 18.37 4.17 -17.60
N SER A 369 18.72 4.63 -16.40
CA SER A 369 19.30 3.74 -15.37
C SER A 369 18.30 2.69 -14.88
N GLU A 370 16.99 2.99 -14.91
CA GLU A 370 15.94 2.02 -14.57
C GLU A 370 15.89 0.83 -15.56
N MET A 371 16.46 1.00 -16.76
CA MET A 371 16.51 -0.04 -17.79
C MET A 371 17.61 -1.06 -17.56
N LEU A 372 18.66 -0.72 -16.80
CA LEU A 372 19.84 -1.58 -16.65
C LEU A 372 19.53 -3.02 -16.21
N PRO A 373 18.66 -3.29 -15.22
CA PRO A 373 18.31 -4.66 -14.87
C PRO A 373 17.69 -5.44 -16.03
N TRP A 374 16.86 -4.78 -16.85
CA TRP A 374 16.23 -5.40 -18.02
C TRP A 374 17.24 -5.62 -19.16
N LEU A 375 18.06 -4.62 -19.48
CA LEU A 375 19.12 -4.72 -20.49
C LEU A 375 20.07 -5.87 -20.15
N ARG A 376 20.42 -6.04 -18.87
CA ARG A 376 21.28 -7.13 -18.40
C ARG A 376 20.72 -8.53 -18.67
N THR A 377 19.41 -8.67 -18.86
CA THR A 377 18.81 -9.97 -19.21
C THR A 377 19.08 -10.41 -20.66
N PHE A 378 19.68 -9.53 -21.47
CA PHE A 378 20.13 -9.80 -22.85
C PHE A 378 21.65 -9.89 -22.95
N LEU A 379 22.38 -9.94 -21.82
CA LEU A 379 23.84 -10.15 -21.83
C LEU A 379 24.22 -11.40 -22.61
N GLY A 380 25.34 -11.31 -23.34
CA GLY A 380 25.79 -12.32 -24.30
C GLY A 380 25.19 -12.18 -25.70
N ARG A 381 24.15 -11.34 -25.88
CA ARG A 381 23.51 -11.07 -27.18
C ARG A 381 23.64 -9.62 -27.62
N ILE A 382 23.91 -8.72 -26.68
CA ILE A 382 24.10 -7.30 -26.97
C ILE A 382 25.41 -7.13 -27.74
N VAL A 383 25.31 -6.59 -28.95
CA VAL A 383 26.44 -6.24 -29.82
C VAL A 383 26.95 -4.85 -29.49
N ASP A 384 26.02 -3.91 -29.27
CA ASP A 384 26.31 -2.52 -28.99
C ASP A 384 25.20 -1.94 -28.10
N LEU A 385 25.59 -1.13 -27.13
CA LEU A 385 24.68 -0.36 -26.29
C LEU A 385 25.20 1.08 -26.22
N LYS A 386 24.34 2.02 -26.61
CA LYS A 386 24.60 3.46 -26.57
C LYS A 386 23.54 4.15 -25.74
N CYS A 387 23.95 5.12 -24.93
CA CYS A 387 23.02 5.96 -24.20
C CYS A 387 23.46 7.42 -24.25
N SER A 388 22.51 8.35 -24.43
CA SER A 388 22.80 9.78 -24.32
C SER A 388 23.27 10.18 -22.93
N ASN A 389 23.02 9.34 -21.91
CA ASN A 389 23.53 9.47 -20.56
C ASN A 389 24.79 8.60 -20.36
N PRO A 390 25.99 9.20 -20.35
CA PRO A 390 27.24 8.44 -20.29
C PRO A 390 27.40 7.61 -19.01
N LEU A 391 26.72 7.99 -17.92
CA LEU A 391 26.79 7.24 -16.66
C LEU A 391 26.15 5.86 -16.80
N VAL A 392 25.05 5.75 -17.55
CA VAL A 392 24.34 4.49 -17.79
C VAL A 392 25.19 3.56 -18.63
N GLU A 393 25.76 4.08 -19.71
CA GLU A 393 26.64 3.33 -20.61
C GLU A 393 27.91 2.85 -19.89
N ASN A 394 28.61 3.75 -19.19
CA ASN A 394 29.81 3.42 -18.43
C ASN A 394 29.53 2.37 -17.36
N MET A 395 28.46 2.52 -16.58
CA MET A 395 28.08 1.56 -15.54
C MET A 395 27.78 0.18 -16.15
N PHE A 396 27.08 0.11 -17.29
CA PHE A 396 26.80 -1.16 -17.95
C PHE A 396 28.08 -1.89 -18.37
N TYR A 397 29.00 -1.20 -19.05
CA TYR A 397 30.27 -1.80 -19.49
C TYR A 397 31.24 -2.07 -18.34
N GLU A 398 31.26 -1.24 -17.29
CA GLU A 398 32.03 -1.53 -16.08
C GLU A 398 31.56 -2.79 -15.36
N ASP A 399 30.24 -2.98 -15.23
CA ASP A 399 29.68 -4.19 -14.64
C ASP A 399 30.06 -5.43 -15.46
N LEU A 400 30.11 -5.32 -16.79
CA LEU A 400 30.60 -6.39 -17.66
C LEU A 400 32.09 -6.69 -17.45
N ARG A 401 32.94 -5.66 -17.33
CA ARG A 401 34.38 -5.85 -17.04
C ARG A 401 34.59 -6.50 -15.68
N ARG A 402 33.81 -6.10 -14.66
CA ARG A 402 33.86 -6.70 -13.32
C ARG A 402 33.43 -8.15 -13.34
N MET A 403 32.35 -8.47 -14.05
CA MET A 403 31.89 -9.83 -14.24
C MET A 403 32.98 -10.67 -14.94
N ASP A 404 33.54 -10.18 -16.05
CA ASP A 404 34.62 -10.85 -16.78
C ASP A 404 35.84 -11.12 -15.88
N ALA A 405 36.28 -10.14 -15.09
CA ALA A 405 37.37 -10.29 -14.15
C ALA A 405 37.10 -11.34 -13.05
N MET A 406 35.86 -11.45 -12.56
CA MET A 406 35.48 -12.48 -11.58
C MET A 406 35.57 -13.90 -12.16
N TYR A 407 35.25 -14.06 -13.44
CA TYR A 407 35.29 -15.37 -14.12
C TYR A 407 36.64 -15.68 -14.78
N ARG A 408 37.52 -14.69 -14.96
CA ARG A 408 38.85 -14.83 -15.58
C ARG A 408 40.03 -14.74 -14.59
N GLY A 409 39.79 -14.68 -13.28
CA GLY A 409 40.84 -14.44 -12.28
C GLY A 409 41.23 -15.65 -11.41
N ASP A 410 42.09 -16.53 -11.95
CA ASP A 410 43.29 -17.18 -11.37
C ASP A 410 43.51 -18.56 -12.03
N ASP A 411 44.52 -18.66 -12.91
CA ASP A 411 45.11 -19.92 -13.43
C ASP A 411 45.81 -20.75 -12.32
N HIS A 412 45.46 -20.53 -11.04
CA HIS A 412 46.01 -21.22 -9.88
C HIS A 412 44.97 -21.97 -9.05
N ALA A 413 43.72 -22.08 -9.51
CA ALA A 413 42.74 -22.98 -8.92
C ALA A 413 42.84 -24.39 -9.54
N VAL A 414 43.85 -25.16 -9.07
CA VAL A 414 43.91 -26.64 -8.96
C VAL A 414 43.51 -27.46 -10.20
N GLN A 415 44.52 -28.02 -10.88
CA GLN A 415 44.41 -29.32 -11.56
C GLN A 415 44.50 -30.46 -10.55
#